data_AF-A0A5C6W3R6-F1
#
_entry.id   AF-A0A5C6W3R6-F1
#
_cell.length_a   1.000
_cell.length_b   1.000
_cell.length_c   1.000
_cell.angle_alpha   90.00
_cell.angle_beta   90.00
_cell.angle_gamma   90.00
#
_symmetry.space_group_name_H-M   'P 1'
#
loop_
_entity.id
_entity.type
_entity.pdbx_description
1 polymer ?
#
loop_
_entity_poly.entity_id
_entity_poly.type
_entity_poly.pdbx_seq_one_letter_code
_entity_poly.pdbx_strand_id
1 'polypeptide(L)'
;MNKQKLYLDIASYIEKHDQISAMTLCNELIENYGFSDKQFSTGRPKLYVEVVIYLEKLLKSDVLKSLEKDQHDCRYEVVSKVIQDPEPKSEENVEENIDHEDGDMQLSLF
;
A
#
# COMPACT_ATOMS: atom_id res chain seq x y z
N MET A 1 -13.12 8.63 -10.24
CA MET A 1 -12.79 8.84 -8.81
C MET A 1 -11.84 10.03 -8.73
N ASN A 2 -12.11 11.02 -7.88
CA ASN A 2 -11.22 12.18 -7.78
C ASN A 2 -10.05 11.83 -6.85
N LYS A 3 -8.87 11.59 -7.44
CA LYS A 3 -7.68 11.11 -6.71
C LYS A 3 -7.19 12.11 -5.66
N GLN A 4 -7.37 13.41 -5.90
CA GLN A 4 -6.97 14.44 -4.94
C GLN A 4 -7.80 14.38 -3.66
N LYS A 5 -9.12 14.17 -3.78
CA LYS A 5 -9.99 14.02 -2.62
C LYS A 5 -9.60 12.78 -1.80
N LEU A 6 -9.35 11.65 -2.48
CA LEU A 6 -8.90 10.41 -1.84
C LEU A 6 -7.65 10.63 -0.99
N TYR A 7 -6.62 11.28 -1.55
CA TYR A 7 -5.37 11.50 -0.82
C TYR A 7 -5.54 12.43 0.38
N LEU A 8 -6.38 13.47 0.25
CA LEU A 8 -6.70 14.37 1.36
C LEU A 8 -7.41 13.65 2.52
N ASP A 9 -8.35 12.77 2.17
CA ASP A 9 -9.11 11.98 3.15
C ASP A 9 -8.20 10.94 3.84
N ILE A 10 -7.28 10.30 3.08
CA ILE A 10 -6.26 9.41 3.65
C ILE A 10 -5.31 10.17 4.58
N ALA A 11 -4.82 11.34 4.17
CA ALA A 11 -3.96 12.19 4.99
C ALA A 11 -4.64 12.58 6.31
N SER A 12 -5.91 12.99 6.24
CA SER A 12 -6.72 13.34 7.42
C SER A 12 -6.92 12.15 8.36
N TYR A 13 -6.98 10.93 7.83
CA TYR A 13 -7.04 9.71 8.63
C TYR A 13 -5.70 9.43 9.31
N ILE A 14 -4.59 9.54 8.57
CA ILE A 14 -3.23 9.31 9.09
C ILE A 14 -2.87 10.28 10.23
N GLU A 15 -3.33 11.53 10.18
CA GLU A 15 -3.10 12.47 11.27
C GLU A 15 -3.75 12.06 12.61
N LYS A 16 -4.84 11.30 12.54
CA LYS A 16 -5.64 10.88 13.72
C LYS A 16 -5.24 9.52 14.27
N HIS A 17 -4.50 8.73 13.51
CA HIS A 17 -4.20 7.34 13.83
C HIS A 17 -2.70 7.07 13.74
N ASP A 18 -2.10 6.53 14.81
CA ASP A 18 -0.67 6.21 14.81
C ASP A 18 -0.36 4.88 14.07
N GLN A 19 -1.37 4.02 13.88
CA GLN A 19 -1.28 2.78 13.13
C GLN A 19 -2.37 2.70 12.07
N ILE A 20 -1.99 2.27 10.86
CA ILE A 20 -2.83 2.28 9.68
C ILE A 20 -2.86 0.87 9.09
N SER A 21 -4.06 0.30 8.95
CA SER A 21 -4.30 -0.91 8.16
C SER A 21 -4.94 -0.49 6.84
N ALA A 22 -4.40 -0.97 5.71
CA ALA A 22 -4.92 -0.65 4.39
C ALA A 22 -6.38 -1.08 4.23
N MET A 23 -6.75 -2.26 4.75
CA MET A 23 -8.14 -2.73 4.75
C MET A 23 -9.03 -1.85 5.64
N THR A 24 -8.58 -1.52 6.85
CA THR A 24 -9.36 -0.69 7.79
C THR A 24 -9.59 0.71 7.22
N LEU A 25 -8.54 1.32 6.64
CA LEU A 25 -8.62 2.60 5.96
C LEU A 25 -9.60 2.56 4.78
N CYS A 26 -9.63 1.49 4.00
CA CYS A 26 -10.61 1.36 2.92
C CYS A 26 -12.05 1.33 3.44
N ASN A 27 -12.31 0.59 4.52
CA ASN A 27 -13.64 0.53 5.12
C ASN A 27 -14.07 1.89 5.65
N GLU A 28 -13.17 2.59 6.35
CA GLU A 28 -13.38 3.96 6.84
C GLU A 28 -13.68 4.96 5.73
N LEU A 29 -12.96 4.89 4.60
CA LEU A 29 -13.24 5.72 3.43
C LEU A 29 -14.63 5.44 2.84
N ILE A 30 -15.07 4.18 2.81
CA ILE A 30 -16.40 3.82 2.31
C ILE A 30 -17.48 4.32 3.28
N GLU A 31 -17.34 4.03 4.57
CA GLU A 31 -18.35 4.31 5.60
C GLU A 31 -18.48 5.80 5.92
N ASN A 32 -17.36 6.51 6.09
CA ASN A 32 -17.35 7.89 6.60
C ASN A 32 -17.15 8.95 5.52
N TYR A 33 -16.49 8.62 4.40
CA TYR A 33 -16.17 9.60 3.34
C TYR A 33 -16.97 9.38 2.05
N GLY A 34 -17.85 8.36 2.03
CA GLY A 34 -18.78 8.07 0.94
C GLY A 34 -18.11 7.57 -0.33
N PHE A 35 -16.93 6.92 -0.21
CA PHE A 35 -16.31 6.25 -1.34
C PHE A 35 -17.09 5.00 -1.75
N SER A 36 -16.89 4.56 -2.99
CA SER A 36 -17.63 3.44 -3.54
C SER A 36 -17.26 2.14 -2.82
N ASP A 37 -18.29 1.44 -2.34
CA ASP A 37 -18.25 0.08 -1.81
C ASP A 37 -18.00 -1.02 -2.86
N LYS A 38 -17.72 -0.64 -4.11
CA LYS A 38 -17.46 -1.61 -5.18
C LYS A 38 -16.24 -2.44 -4.82
N GLN A 39 -16.39 -3.75 -4.84
CA GLN A 39 -15.34 -4.71 -4.56
C GLN A 39 -14.89 -5.42 -5.85
N PHE A 40 -13.69 -5.98 -5.84
CA PHE A 40 -13.23 -6.99 -6.78
C PHE A 40 -13.92 -8.32 -6.48
N SER A 41 -13.86 -9.27 -7.42
CA SER A 41 -14.37 -10.64 -7.21
C SER A 41 -13.65 -11.37 -6.06
N THR A 42 -12.52 -10.86 -5.60
CA THR A 42 -11.76 -11.34 -4.43
C THR A 42 -12.29 -10.81 -3.09
N GLY A 43 -13.34 -9.98 -3.08
CA GLY A 43 -13.92 -9.37 -1.87
C GLY A 43 -13.22 -8.10 -1.40
N ARG A 44 -12.13 -7.66 -2.06
CA ARG A 44 -11.41 -6.44 -1.68
C ARG A 44 -12.03 -5.19 -2.31
N PRO A 45 -12.10 -4.06 -1.58
CA PRO A 45 -12.53 -2.78 -2.15
C PRO A 45 -11.71 -2.39 -3.39
N LYS A 46 -12.36 -1.82 -4.41
CA LYS A 46 -11.67 -1.36 -5.62
C LYS A 46 -10.67 -0.24 -5.35
N LEU A 47 -10.93 0.56 -4.32
CA LEU A 47 -10.03 1.60 -3.83
C LEU A 47 -8.79 1.04 -3.11
N TYR A 48 -8.77 -0.24 -2.72
CA TYR A 48 -7.64 -0.84 -1.99
C TYR A 48 -6.31 -0.66 -2.71
N VAL A 49 -6.29 -0.88 -4.03
CA VAL A 49 -5.08 -0.72 -4.84
C VAL A 49 -4.59 0.73 -4.82
N GLU A 50 -5.50 1.70 -4.98
CA GLU A 50 -5.12 3.12 -4.97
C GLU A 50 -4.65 3.59 -3.57
N VAL A 51 -5.29 3.09 -2.52
CA VAL A 51 -4.91 3.35 -1.12
C VAL A 51 -3.50 2.81 -0.84
N VAL A 52 -3.23 1.55 -1.19
CA VAL A 52 -1.90 0.94 -0.99
C VAL A 52 -0.83 1.69 -1.77
N ILE A 53 -1.09 2.04 -3.04
CA ILE A 53 -0.14 2.84 -3.85
C ILE A 53 0.19 4.17 -3.15
N TYR A 54 -0.79 4.83 -2.55
CA TYR A 54 -0.56 6.08 -1.84
C TYR A 54 0.21 5.88 -0.53
N LEU A 55 -0.15 4.86 0.26
CA LEU A 55 0.60 4.49 1.48
C LEU A 55 2.05 4.12 1.18
N GLU A 56 2.31 3.45 0.06
CA GLU A 56 3.68 3.14 -0.37
C GLU A 56 4.49 4.39 -0.76
N LYS A 57 3.84 5.41 -1.33
CA LYS A 57 4.51 6.70 -1.56
C LYS A 57 4.91 7.34 -0.23
N LEU A 58 4.00 7.36 0.75
CA LEU A 58 4.28 7.89 2.08
C LEU A 58 5.36 7.09 2.82
N LEU A 59 5.43 5.78 2.60
CA LEU A 59 6.50 4.94 3.12
C LEU A 59 7.86 5.32 2.49
N LYS A 60 7.90 5.55 1.17
CA LYS A 60 9.12 6.03 0.49
C LYS A 60 9.54 7.43 0.93
N SER A 61 8.60 8.23 1.43
CA SER A 61 8.85 9.59 1.94
C SER A 61 9.18 9.63 3.43
N ASP A 62 9.38 8.49 4.09
CA ASP A 62 9.69 8.39 5.53
C ASP A 62 8.59 8.98 6.45
N VAL A 63 7.35 9.04 5.94
CA VAL A 63 6.16 9.42 6.69
C VAL A 63 5.60 8.21 7.44
N LEU A 64 5.63 7.05 6.79
CA LEU A 64 5.14 5.77 7.29
C LEU A 64 6.24 4.73 7.32
N LYS A 65 6.15 3.78 8.25
CA LYS A 65 6.96 2.57 8.30
C LYS A 65 6.08 1.35 8.17
N SER A 66 6.46 0.37 7.36
CA SER A 66 5.72 -0.89 7.31
C SER A 66 5.96 -1.69 8.59
N LEU A 67 4.88 -2.03 9.29
CA LEU A 67 4.91 -2.97 10.41
C LEU A 67 4.80 -4.40 9.89
N GLU A 68 3.82 -4.64 9.01
CA GLU A 68 3.46 -5.97 8.53
C GLU A 68 2.90 -5.83 7.11
N LYS A 69 3.44 -6.59 6.17
CA LYS A 69 2.94 -6.64 4.78
C LYS A 69 2.65 -8.08 4.43
N ASP A 70 1.39 -8.47 4.58
CA ASP A 70 0.91 -9.78 4.20
C ASP A 70 0.06 -9.72 2.95
N GLN A 71 -0.18 -10.90 2.37
CA GLN A 71 -1.11 -11.03 1.26
C GLN A 71 -2.49 -10.47 1.61
N HIS A 72 -2.92 -10.53 2.88
CA HIS A 72 -4.27 -10.15 3.32
C HIS A 72 -4.42 -8.67 3.66
N ASP A 73 -3.43 -8.08 4.34
CA ASP A 73 -3.48 -6.70 4.79
C ASP A 73 -2.07 -6.11 4.87
N CYS A 74 -1.98 -4.80 4.63
CA CYS A 74 -0.75 -4.03 4.78
C CYS A 74 -0.93 -3.07 5.95
N ARG A 75 -0.09 -3.22 6.98
CA ARG A 75 -0.10 -2.41 8.19
C ARG A 75 1.13 -1.51 8.26
N TYR A 76 0.88 -0.27 8.66
CA TYR A 76 1.86 0.80 8.70
C TYR A 76 1.79 1.51 10.05
N GLU A 77 2.92 2.05 10.48
CA GLU A 77 3.07 2.94 11.62
C GLU A 77 3.42 4.35 11.14
N VAL A 78 2.81 5.36 11.75
CA VAL A 78 3.11 6.76 11.43
C VAL A 78 4.37 7.19 12.18
N VAL A 79 5.43 7.46 11.43
CA VAL A 79 6.73 7.88 11.98
C VAL A 79 6.82 9.39 12.04
N SER A 80 6.34 10.07 10.99
CA SER A 80 6.38 11.53 10.89
C SER A 80 4.98 12.06 10.57
N LYS A 81 4.43 12.92 11.45
CA LYS A 81 3.10 13.55 11.24
C LYS A 81 3.13 14.75 10.28
N VAL A 82 4.29 15.05 9.70
CA VAL A 82 4.45 16.15 8.74
C VAL A 82 4.33 15.55 7.34
N ILE A 83 3.12 15.56 6.79
CA ILE A 83 2.86 15.15 5.41
C ILE A 83 3.37 16.26 4.49
N GLN A 84 4.66 16.25 4.18
CA GLN A 84 5.22 17.09 3.12
C GLN A 84 4.91 16.43 1.78
N ASP A 85 4.28 17.19 0.88
CA ASP A 85 4.01 16.80 -0.50
C ASP A 85 5.28 16.20 -1.11
N PRO A 86 5.28 14.93 -1.55
CA PRO A 86 6.50 14.31 -2.04
C PRO A 86 6.82 14.86 -3.43
N GLU A 87 7.73 15.83 -3.47
CA GLU A 87 8.52 16.09 -4.67
C GLU A 87 9.21 14.78 -5.11
N PRO A 88 9.30 14.52 -6.43
CA PRO A 88 9.85 13.27 -6.93
C PRO A 88 11.35 13.23 -6.69
N LYS A 89 11.79 12.58 -5.61
CA LYS A 89 13.17 12.11 -5.48
C LYS A 89 13.28 10.76 -6.17
N SER A 90 13.94 10.84 -7.31
CA SER A 90 14.55 9.78 -8.10
C SER A 90 15.34 8.77 -7.28
N GLU A 91 15.22 7.50 -7.70
CA GLU A 91 16.19 6.39 -7.55
C GLU A 91 16.32 5.85 -6.11
N GLU A 92 16.29 4.54 -5.83
CA GLU A 92 17.10 3.49 -6.45
C GLU A 92 16.48 2.10 -6.18
N ASN A 93 16.90 1.14 -7.00
CA ASN A 93 16.58 -0.29 -6.99
C ASN A 93 16.76 -0.97 -5.62
N VAL A 94 15.90 -1.93 -5.32
CA VAL A 94 16.33 -3.13 -4.59
C VAL A 94 15.85 -4.33 -5.38
N GLU A 95 16.81 -4.92 -6.11
CA GLU A 95 16.71 -6.26 -6.70
C GLU A 95 16.36 -7.27 -5.60
N GLU A 96 15.19 -7.90 -5.74
CA GLU A 96 14.91 -9.15 -5.04
C GLU A 96 15.74 -10.24 -5.74
N ASN A 97 16.96 -10.46 -5.21
CA ASN A 97 17.73 -11.66 -5.49
C ASN A 97 16.96 -12.88 -4.96
N ILE A 98 16.11 -13.45 -5.80
CA ILE A 98 15.59 -14.80 -5.59
C ILE A 98 16.67 -15.74 -6.12
N ASP A 99 17.53 -16.18 -5.21
CA ASP A 99 18.32 -17.40 -5.40
C ASP A 99 17.33 -18.58 -5.46
N HIS A 100 17.08 -19.08 -6.67
CA HIS A 100 16.51 -20.40 -6.89
C HIS A 100 17.38 -21.10 -7.93
N GLU A 101 18.39 -21.81 -7.43
CA GLU A 101 18.94 -22.98 -8.11
C GLU A 101 17.81 -24.01 -8.27
N ASP A 102 17.16 -24.04 -9.43
CA ASP A 102 16.47 -25.23 -9.92
C ASP A 102 17.19 -25.68 -11.18
N GLY A 103 18.11 -26.61 -10.98
CA GLY A 103 18.91 -27.21 -12.02
C GLY A 103 18.05 -27.91 -13.07
N ASP A 104 18.38 -27.66 -14.33
CA ASP A 104 17.99 -28.46 -15.48
C ASP A 104 18.29 -29.95 -15.23
N MET A 105 17.30 -30.73 -14.78
CA MET A 105 17.29 -32.17 -15.03
C MET A 105 16.65 -32.42 -16.39
N GLN A 106 17.45 -32.25 -17.44
CA GLN A 106 17.21 -32.88 -18.73
C GLN A 106 17.26 -34.41 -18.56
N LEU A 107 16.09 -35.04 -18.42
CA LEU A 107 15.96 -36.48 -18.58
C LEU A 107 16.10 -36.82 -20.07
N SER A 108 17.30 -37.25 -20.45
CA SER A 108 17.53 -37.95 -21.71
C SER A 108 16.92 -39.35 -21.61
N LEU A 109 15.94 -39.65 -22.48
CA LEU A 109 15.43 -41.01 -22.67
C LEU A 109 16.09 -41.59 -23.93
N PHE A 110 16.96 -42.60 -23.72
CA PHE A 110 17.39 -43.54 -24.75
C PHE A 110 16.27 -44.53 -25.07
#